data_AF-A0A4P7D2F9-F1
#
_entry.id   AF-A0A4P7D2F9-F1
#
_cell.length_a   1.000
_cell.length_b   1.000
_cell.length_c   1.000
_cell.angle_alpha   90.00
_cell.angle_beta   90.00
_cell.angle_gamma   90.00
#
_symmetry.space_group_name_H-M   'P 1'
#
loop_
_entity.id
_entity.type
_entity.pdbx_description
1 polymer ?
#
loop_
_entity_poly.entity_id
_entity_poly.type
_entity_poly.pdbx_seq_one_letter_code
_entity_poly.pdbx_strand_id
1 'polypeptide(L)'
;MAIVFKTDRVRGEWTKLHHYNPALCKIVHELSAYLAKQQQNLTITCIYRSQKENNEIYRASKPKHQKVTAHTYYTAVDIRSHGLEAFIPEMLELLNAHNSRNANRTRSGQTAIFHEVNGHGPHFHIQFQEKHAHKLPKHANHS
;
A
#
# COMPACT_ATOMS: atom_id res chain seq x y z
N MET A 1 13.99 -14.84 3.97
CA MET A 1 12.52 -14.96 4.10
C MET A 1 11.84 -14.24 2.95
N ALA A 2 10.64 -14.67 2.59
CA ALA A 2 9.96 -14.25 1.37
C ALA A 2 8.77 -13.32 1.65
N ILE A 3 8.48 -12.44 0.70
CA ILE A 3 7.18 -11.79 0.62
C ILE A 3 6.14 -12.87 0.29
N VAL A 4 5.14 -13.00 1.15
CA VAL A 4 4.01 -13.90 0.98
C VAL A 4 2.83 -13.11 0.45
N PHE A 5 2.09 -13.68 -0.50
CA PHE A 5 0.90 -13.06 -1.07
C PHE A 5 -0.35 -13.78 -0.57
N LYS A 6 -1.36 -13.03 -0.12
CA LYS A 6 -2.62 -13.61 0.37
C LYS A 6 -3.32 -14.48 -0.69
N THR A 7 -3.23 -14.10 -1.96
CA THR A 7 -3.83 -14.83 -3.09
C THR A 7 -2.95 -14.72 -4.34
N ASP A 8 -3.16 -15.60 -5.32
CA ASP A 8 -2.48 -15.54 -6.62
C ASP A 8 -2.80 -14.27 -7.40
N ARG A 9 -4.02 -13.72 -7.22
CA ARG A 9 -4.36 -12.41 -7.76
C ARG A 9 -3.41 -11.33 -7.23
N VAL A 10 -3.19 -11.27 -5.92
CA VAL A 10 -2.29 -10.27 -5.31
C VAL A 10 -0.85 -10.47 -5.81
N ARG A 11 -0.41 -11.72 -6.02
CA ARG A 11 0.88 -12.02 -6.66
C ARG A 11 0.97 -11.45 -8.09
N GLY A 12 -0.11 -11.56 -8.87
CA GLY A 12 -0.18 -10.94 -10.20
C GLY A 12 -0.15 -9.41 -10.15
N GLU A 13 -0.84 -8.81 -9.18
CA GLU A 13 -0.81 -7.36 -8.94
C GLU A 13 0.57 -6.85 -8.53
N TRP A 14 1.37 -7.67 -7.83
CA TRP A 14 2.75 -7.35 -7.48
C TRP A 14 3.62 -7.10 -8.72
N THR A 15 3.45 -7.91 -9.77
CA THR A 15 4.16 -7.71 -11.05
C THR A 15 3.79 -6.37 -11.69
N LYS A 16 2.50 -5.99 -11.62
CA LYS A 16 2.03 -4.68 -12.12
C LYS A 16 2.57 -3.54 -11.28
N LEU A 17 2.63 -3.69 -9.96
CA LEU A 17 3.21 -2.70 -9.06
C LEU A 17 4.68 -2.43 -9.40
N HIS A 18 5.47 -3.46 -9.71
CA HIS A 18 6.85 -3.28 -10.16
C HIS A 18 6.97 -2.39 -11.40
N HIS A 19 6.00 -2.50 -12.32
CA HIS A 19 5.98 -1.68 -13.54
C HIS A 19 5.52 -0.24 -13.24
N TYR A 20 4.42 -0.07 -12.51
CA TYR A 20 3.81 1.24 -12.30
C TYR A 20 4.47 2.07 -11.18
N ASN A 21 5.03 1.41 -10.17
CA ASN A 21 5.59 2.06 -8.99
C ASN A 21 6.75 1.23 -8.38
N PRO A 22 7.89 1.16 -9.10
CA PRO A 22 9.07 0.41 -8.62
C PRO A 22 9.62 0.95 -7.29
N ALA A 23 9.39 2.24 -6.99
CA ALA A 23 9.82 2.83 -5.73
C ALA A 23 9.05 2.27 -4.52
N LEU A 24 7.73 2.08 -4.64
CA LEU A 24 6.94 1.42 -3.59
C LEU A 24 7.34 -0.05 -3.44
N CYS A 25 7.63 -0.77 -4.54
CA CYS A 25 8.19 -2.12 -4.44
C CYS A 25 9.50 -2.16 -3.63
N LYS A 26 10.40 -1.20 -3.86
CA LYS A 26 11.65 -1.10 -3.11
C LYS A 26 11.41 -0.91 -1.61
N ILE A 27 10.50 -0.01 -1.23
CA ILE A 27 10.13 0.23 0.18
C ILE A 27 9.59 -1.05 0.83
N VAL A 28 8.71 -1.78 0.13
CA VAL A 28 8.17 -3.05 0.64
C VAL A 28 9.27 -4.12 0.76
N HIS A 29 10.25 -4.16 -0.14
CA HIS A 29 11.41 -5.03 -0.02
C HIS A 29 12.30 -4.67 1.17
N GLU A 30 12.52 -3.38 1.45
CA GLU A 30 13.26 -2.91 2.63
C GLU A 30 12.58 -3.39 3.93
N LEU A 31 11.25 -3.26 4.00
CA LEU A 31 10.47 -3.78 5.13
C LEU A 31 10.56 -5.32 5.22
N SER A 32 10.46 -6.02 4.10
CA SER A 32 10.63 -7.48 4.06
C SER A 32 12.02 -7.91 4.55
N ALA A 33 13.06 -7.15 4.23
CA ALA A 33 14.42 -7.42 4.69
C ALA A 33 14.58 -7.17 6.20
N TYR A 34 13.93 -6.12 6.73
CA TYR A 34 13.85 -5.89 8.17
C TYR A 34 13.17 -7.07 8.90
N LEU A 35 11.98 -7.48 8.45
CA LEU A 35 11.23 -8.59 9.07
C LEU A 35 11.97 -9.93 8.95
N ALA A 36 12.71 -10.16 7.86
CA ALA A 36 13.53 -11.34 7.70
C ALA A 36 14.61 -11.47 8.81
N LYS A 37 15.17 -10.36 9.29
CA LYS A 37 16.11 -10.36 10.42
C LYS A 37 15.43 -10.75 11.73
N GLN A 38 14.14 -10.46 11.85
CA GLN A 38 13.29 -10.85 12.97
C GLN A 38 12.67 -12.24 12.81
N GLN A 39 13.06 -12.99 11.78
CA GLN A 39 12.50 -14.30 11.43
C GLN A 39 10.97 -14.25 11.19
N GLN A 40 10.47 -13.12 10.69
CA GLN A 40 9.07 -12.91 10.33
C GLN A 40 8.88 -12.81 8.81
N ASN A 41 7.71 -13.28 8.34
CA ASN A 41 7.30 -13.13 6.94
C ASN A 41 6.43 -11.89 6.76
N LEU A 42 6.65 -11.17 5.66
CA LEU A 42 5.77 -10.09 5.23
C LEU A 42 4.64 -10.68 4.38
N THR A 43 3.37 -10.50 4.79
CA THR A 43 2.22 -10.95 4.00
C THR A 43 1.47 -9.76 3.39
N ILE A 44 1.51 -9.64 2.06
CA ILE A 44 0.74 -8.64 1.31
C ILE A 44 -0.70 -9.12 1.12
N THR A 45 -1.66 -8.29 1.51
CA THR A 45 -3.09 -8.61 1.47
C THR A 45 -3.85 -7.85 0.39
N CYS A 46 -3.36 -6.68 -0.03
CA CYS A 46 -3.96 -5.89 -1.11
C CYS A 46 -2.90 -5.01 -1.78
N ILE A 47 -2.98 -4.85 -3.11
CA ILE A 47 -2.16 -3.90 -3.87
C ILE A 47 -3.11 -3.03 -4.69
N TYR A 48 -3.90 -3.67 -5.55
CA TYR A 48 -4.90 -2.98 -6.36
C TYR A 48 -6.31 -3.19 -5.80
N ARG A 49 -7.09 -2.13 -5.84
CA ARG A 49 -8.52 -2.14 -5.50
C ARG A 49 -9.26 -1.32 -6.52
N SER A 50 -10.18 -1.96 -7.24
CA SER A 50 -11.08 -1.28 -8.16
C SER A 50 -12.07 -0.39 -7.40
N GLN A 51 -12.64 0.60 -8.08
CA GLN A 51 -13.68 1.44 -7.49
C GLN A 51 -14.89 0.61 -7.04
N LYS A 52 -15.25 -0.45 -7.78
CA LYS A 52 -16.33 -1.37 -7.41
C LYS A 52 -16.03 -2.01 -6.05
N GLU A 53 -14.87 -2.65 -5.89
CA GLU A 53 -14.48 -3.29 -4.62
C GLU A 53 -14.40 -2.29 -3.47
N ASN A 54 -13.88 -1.09 -3.74
CA ASN A 54 -13.83 -0.04 -2.73
C ASN A 54 -15.24 0.37 -2.28
N ASN A 55 -16.18 0.51 -3.21
CA ASN A 55 -17.57 0.79 -2.90
C ASN A 55 -18.21 -0.34 -2.07
N GLU A 56 -17.80 -1.59 -2.29
CA GLU A 56 -18.29 -2.75 -1.53
C GLU A 56 -17.87 -2.72 -0.06
N ILE A 57 -16.62 -2.34 0.21
CA ILE A 57 -16.08 -2.19 1.57
C ILE A 57 -16.78 -1.04 2.32
N TYR A 58 -17.02 0.07 1.62
CA TYR A 58 -17.58 1.28 2.23
C TYR A 58 -19.09 1.42 2.05
N ARG A 59 -19.84 0.37 1.66
CA ARG A 59 -21.30 0.45 1.37
C ARG A 59 -22.13 1.16 2.46
N ALA A 60 -21.76 1.00 3.74
CA ALA A 60 -22.45 1.60 4.87
C ALA A 60 -22.23 3.11 4.99
N SER A 61 -21.04 3.58 4.65
CA SER A 61 -20.70 5.00 4.55
C SER A 61 -20.90 5.42 3.10
N LYS A 62 -22.06 5.97 2.73
CA LYS A 62 -22.29 6.52 1.38
C LYS A 62 -21.73 7.95 1.29
N PRO A 63 -20.44 8.19 0.95
CA PRO A 63 -20.02 9.55 0.65
C PRO A 63 -20.77 10.03 -0.60
N LYS A 64 -21.17 11.30 -0.62
CA LYS A 64 -21.73 11.98 -1.80
C LYS A 64 -20.80 11.92 -3.03
N HIS A 65 -19.50 11.68 -2.83
CA HIS A 65 -18.51 11.54 -3.88
C HIS A 65 -17.74 10.22 -3.73
N GLN A 66 -17.68 9.45 -4.82
CA GLN A 66 -16.88 8.23 -4.89
C GLN A 66 -15.39 8.61 -4.81
N LYS A 67 -14.73 8.24 -3.71
CA LYS A 67 -13.32 8.54 -3.51
C LYS A 67 -12.47 7.45 -4.16
N VAL A 68 -11.67 7.83 -5.15
CA VAL A 68 -10.61 6.98 -5.68
C VAL A 68 -9.52 6.84 -4.62
N THR A 69 -9.02 5.63 -4.40
CA THR A 69 -7.98 5.36 -3.39
C THR A 69 -6.62 5.16 -4.05
N ALA A 70 -5.56 5.27 -3.26
CA ALA A 70 -4.21 5.06 -3.77
C ALA A 70 -3.97 3.66 -4.34
N HIS A 71 -4.71 2.66 -3.87
CA HIS A 71 -4.69 1.30 -4.44
C HIS A 71 -5.12 1.28 -5.90
N THR A 72 -6.07 2.13 -6.30
CA THR A 72 -6.55 2.20 -7.69
C THR A 72 -5.44 2.64 -8.65
N TYR A 73 -4.43 3.37 -8.15
CA TYR A 73 -3.30 3.88 -8.94
C TYR A 73 -1.99 3.11 -8.74
N TYR A 74 -2.01 1.93 -8.10
CA TYR A 74 -0.77 1.21 -7.73
C TYR A 74 0.18 2.07 -6.89
N THR A 75 -0.38 2.91 -6.03
CA THR A 75 0.38 3.77 -5.11
C THR A 75 0.18 3.39 -3.65
N ALA A 76 -0.45 2.25 -3.38
CA ALA A 76 -0.57 1.70 -2.04
C ALA A 76 -0.49 0.17 -2.00
N VAL A 77 -0.07 -0.35 -0.84
CA VAL A 77 0.00 -1.76 -0.49
C VAL A 77 -0.49 -1.94 0.94
N ASP A 78 -1.39 -2.89 1.16
CA ASP A 78 -1.80 -3.32 2.50
C ASP A 78 -1.05 -4.60 2.89
N ILE A 79 -0.54 -4.65 4.12
CA ILE A 79 0.10 -5.84 4.69
C ILE A 79 -0.61 -6.29 5.97
N ARG A 80 -0.66 -7.60 6.18
CA ARG A 80 -1.19 -8.19 7.42
C ARG A 80 -0.31 -7.79 8.60
N SER A 81 -0.91 -7.38 9.70
CA SER A 81 -0.21 -7.06 10.95
C SER A 81 -0.26 -8.17 11.99
N HIS A 82 -1.14 -9.16 11.85
CA HIS A 82 -1.25 -10.25 12.81
C HIS A 82 0.06 -11.04 12.92
N GLY A 83 0.59 -11.16 14.13
CA GLY A 83 1.89 -11.78 14.42
C GLY A 83 3.08 -10.80 14.30
N LEU A 84 2.85 -9.53 13.98
CA LEU A 84 3.87 -8.49 13.87
C LEU A 84 3.71 -7.38 14.91
N GLU A 85 2.83 -7.57 15.90
CA GLU A 85 2.40 -6.55 16.86
C GLU A 85 3.59 -5.94 17.61
N ALA A 86 4.58 -6.75 17.97
CA ALA A 86 5.78 -6.33 18.68
C ALA A 86 6.71 -5.42 17.86
N PHE A 87 6.59 -5.42 16.53
CA PHE A 87 7.48 -4.68 15.62
C PHE A 87 6.79 -3.46 15.01
N ILE A 88 5.54 -3.17 15.39
CA ILE A 88 4.76 -2.11 14.77
C ILE A 88 5.47 -0.74 14.85
N PRO A 89 6.01 -0.30 16.00
CA PRO A 89 6.70 0.98 16.10
C PRO A 89 7.86 1.13 15.11
N GLU A 90 8.74 0.13 15.05
CA GLU A 90 9.93 0.12 14.19
C GLU A 90 9.56 0.02 12.71
N MET A 91 8.53 -0.77 12.39
CA MET A 91 7.99 -0.84 11.03
C MET A 91 7.47 0.53 10.58
N LEU A 92 6.72 1.24 11.43
CA LEU A 92 6.23 2.59 11.14
C LEU A 92 7.38 3.59 11.00
N GLU A 93 8.40 3.52 11.85
CA GLU A 93 9.58 4.37 11.76
C GLU A 93 10.29 4.17 10.42
N LEU A 94 10.61 2.91 10.08
CA LEU A 94 11.26 2.54 8.82
C LEU A 94 10.48 3.06 7.61
N LEU A 95 9.18 2.82 7.57
CA LEU A 95 8.34 3.21 6.43
C LEU A 95 8.17 4.73 6.34
N ASN A 96 8.05 5.43 7.48
CA ASN A 96 7.84 6.88 7.50
C ASN A 96 9.12 7.69 7.30
N ALA A 97 10.31 7.07 7.35
CA ALA A 97 11.55 7.70 6.90
C ALA A 97 11.49 8.19 5.43
N HIS A 98 10.57 7.64 4.63
CA HIS A 98 10.36 8.03 3.23
C HIS A 98 9.46 9.26 3.04
N ASN A 99 8.91 9.85 4.11
CA ASN A 99 7.93 10.94 4.04
C ASN A 99 8.41 12.17 3.25
N SER A 100 9.69 12.53 3.38
CA SER A 100 10.27 13.70 2.69
C SER A 100 10.23 13.58 1.16
N ARG A 101 10.26 12.35 0.63
CA ARG A 101 10.28 12.02 -0.80
C ARG A 101 8.92 11.61 -1.37
N ASN A 102 7.95 11.34 -0.50
CA ASN A 102 6.62 10.91 -0.88
C ASN A 102 5.74 12.09 -1.36
N ALA A 103 5.23 12.00 -2.58
CA ALA A 103 4.23 12.88 -3.15
C ALA A 103 2.78 12.48 -2.83
N ASN A 104 2.54 11.21 -2.53
CA ASN A 104 1.21 10.68 -2.23
C ASN A 104 1.13 10.25 -0.77
N ARG A 105 0.92 11.21 0.13
CA ARG A 105 0.86 10.97 1.57
C ARG A 105 -0.54 10.54 2.02
N THR A 106 -0.62 9.75 3.08
CA THR A 106 -1.88 9.46 3.79
C THR A 106 -2.49 10.75 4.34
N ARG A 107 -3.72 10.67 4.86
CA ARG A 107 -4.39 11.84 5.49
C ARG A 107 -3.59 12.47 6.63
N SER A 108 -2.81 11.68 7.36
CA SER A 108 -1.92 12.14 8.44
C SER A 108 -0.56 12.64 7.92
N GLY A 109 -0.35 12.73 6.60
CA GLY A 109 0.90 13.16 6.01
C GLY A 109 2.01 12.09 6.01
N GLN A 110 1.67 10.85 6.36
CA GLN A 110 2.60 9.73 6.53
C GLN A 110 2.62 8.82 5.29
N THR A 111 3.72 8.09 5.12
CA THR A 111 3.89 7.06 4.08
C THR A 111 3.25 5.76 4.51
N ALA A 112 3.24 5.45 5.81
CA ALA A 112 2.52 4.30 6.33
C ALA A 112 1.75 4.64 7.59
N ILE A 113 0.58 4.01 7.71
CA ILE A 113 -0.24 4.01 8.91
C ILE A 113 -0.61 2.58 9.27
N PHE A 114 -0.74 2.33 10.57
CA PHE A 114 -1.36 1.12 11.10
C PHE A 114 -2.80 1.46 11.47
N HIS A 115 -3.77 0.80 10.84
CA HIS A 115 -5.18 1.08 11.09
C HIS A 115 -6.07 -0.14 10.86
N GLU A 116 -7.31 -0.02 11.33
CA GLU A 116 -8.37 -0.98 11.05
C GLU A 116 -9.42 -0.33 10.14
N VAL A 117 -9.83 -1.06 9.11
CA VAL A 117 -10.97 -0.69 8.26
C VAL A 117 -12.12 -1.60 8.63
N ASN A 118 -13.26 -1.03 9.05
CA ASN A 118 -14.52 -1.68 9.41
C ASN A 118 -14.62 -3.19 9.10
N GLY A 119 -14.27 -4.06 10.04
CA GLY A 119 -14.45 -5.52 9.91
C GLY A 119 -13.43 -6.25 9.02
N HIS A 120 -12.43 -5.55 8.47
CA HIS A 120 -11.32 -6.14 7.71
C HIS A 120 -10.07 -6.40 8.55
N GLY A 121 -10.12 -6.06 9.83
CA GLY A 121 -9.05 -6.26 10.80
C GLY A 121 -7.91 -5.25 10.66
N PRO A 122 -7.02 -5.22 11.67
CA PRO A 122 -5.85 -4.35 11.67
C PRO A 122 -4.88 -4.73 10.55
N HIS A 123 -4.32 -3.72 9.90
CA HIS A 123 -3.30 -3.87 8.86
C HIS A 123 -2.46 -2.60 8.76
N PHE A 124 -1.30 -2.72 8.11
CA PHE A 124 -0.58 -1.52 7.67
C PHE A 124 -1.03 -1.17 6.27
N HIS A 125 -1.32 0.12 6.09
CA HIS A 125 -1.51 0.73 4.80
C HIS A 125 -0.25 1.54 4.46
N ILE A 126 0.44 1.14 3.40
CA ILE A 126 1.66 1.80 2.90
C ILE A 126 1.27 2.51 1.61
N GLN A 127 1.44 3.81 1.55
CA GLN A 127 1.13 4.64 0.38
C GLN A 127 2.34 5.47 -0.02
N PHE A 128 2.84 5.30 -1.24
CA PHE A 128 4.01 6.01 -1.73
C PHE A 128 3.94 6.30 -3.22
N GLN A 129 4.35 7.52 -3.60
CA GLN A 129 4.70 7.91 -4.95
C GLN A 129 5.93 8.82 -4.88
N GLU A 130 6.98 8.54 -5.66
CA GLU A 130 8.17 9.39 -5.67
C GLU A 130 7.83 10.77 -6.28
N LYS A 131 8.23 11.87 -5.62
CA LYS A 131 7.94 13.25 -6.07
C LYS A 131 8.34 13.53 -7.52
N HIS A 132 9.45 12.95 -7.98
CA HIS A 132 9.96 13.17 -9.34
C HIS A 132 9.28 12.30 -10.41
N ALA A 133 8.53 11.27 -10.00
CA ALA A 133 7.77 10.40 -10.90
C ALA A 133 6.37 10.97 -11.22
N HIS A 134 6.02 12.16 -10.72
CA HIS A 134 4.70 12.78 -10.88
C HIS A 134 4.38 13.33 -12.29
N LYS A 135 5.18 12.97 -13.30
CA LYS A 135 4.77 13.12 -14.69
C LYS A 135 3.88 11.93 -15.04
N LEU A 136 2.62 11.97 -14.61
CA LEU A 136 1.59 11.13 -15.22
C LEU A 136 1.68 11.35 -16.74
N PRO A 137 1.66 10.29 -17.57
CA PRO A 137 1.49 10.48 -19.00
C PRO A 137 0.22 11.32 -19.17
N LYS A 138 0.37 12.50 -19.79
CA LYS A 138 -0.78 13.28 -20.25
C LYS A 138 -1.62 12.30 -21.06
N HIS A 139 -2.89 12.13 -20.67
CA HIS A 139 -3.85 11.38 -21.45
C HIS A 139 -3.64 11.74 -22.92
N ALA A 140 -3.30 10.76 -23.75
CA ALA A 140 -3.44 10.89 -25.18
C ALA A 140 -4.93 11.16 -25.40
N ASN A 141 -5.26 12.42 -25.69
CA ASN A 141 -6.55 12.77 -26.25
C ASN A 141 -6.68 11.97 -27.55
N HIS A 142 -7.41 10.87 -27.50
CA HIS A 142 -7.94 10.28 -28.71
C HIS A 142 -8.93 11.29 -29.29
N SER A 143 -8.51 11.85 -30.43
CA SER A 143 -9.34 12.57 -31.39
C SER A 143 -10.45 11.68 -31.93
#